data_AF-A0A3M8B842-F1
#
_entry.id   AF-A0A3M8B842-F1
#
_cell.length_a   1.000
_cell.length_b   1.000
_cell.length_c   1.000
_cell.angle_alpha   90.00
_cell.angle_beta   90.00
_cell.angle_gamma   90.00
#
_symmetry.space_group_name_H-M   'P 1'
#
loop_
_entity.id
_entity.type
_entity.pdbx_description
1 polymer ?
#
loop_
_entity_poly.entity_id
_entity_poly.type
_entity_poly.pdbx_seq_one_letter_code
_entity_poly.pdbx_strand_id
1 'polypeptide(L)'
;MDRLRQFIGLPHVLPSGIKIYSPTIDAIAEIGEGVYNLYLSLATFNKYDIVTSLFKLSPEELSEINKFDDYEFLISTPLLPEIENALSFFTQSKVVFRDFAFYIRDNIFVSVATYNEISNKIRELNGLSEKTKLKFRNARAERDYYRLQELRKKYNTDDTLSLKDMCSILCNAEGNGINIFNIGKLTIYQVYEHFERLSVKESHRRMLKVWANGHLKEDFKLQDWLVKTKL
;
A
#
# COMPACT_ATOMS: atom_id res chain seq x y z
N MET A 1 -11.79 6.49 9.86
CA MET A 1 -11.16 5.16 10.01
C MET A 1 -10.57 5.01 11.40
N ASP A 2 -10.65 3.83 12.00
CA ASP A 2 -10.11 3.53 13.33
C ASP A 2 -8.66 3.02 13.22
N ARG A 3 -7.69 3.95 13.38
CA ARG A 3 -6.25 3.65 13.34
C ARG A 3 -5.81 2.74 14.48
N LEU A 4 -6.48 2.80 15.63
CA LEU A 4 -6.14 1.96 16.77
C LEU A 4 -6.33 0.50 16.41
N ARG A 5 -7.46 0.16 15.75
CA ARG A 5 -7.74 -1.21 15.29
C ARG A 5 -6.66 -1.73 14.34
N GLN A 6 -6.19 -0.93 13.40
CA GLN A 6 -5.12 -1.32 12.47
C GLN A 6 -3.80 -1.54 13.20
N PHE A 7 -3.48 -0.62 14.12
CA PHE A 7 -2.27 -0.72 14.94
C PHE A 7 -2.24 -1.99 15.80
N ILE A 8 -3.39 -2.49 16.28
CA ILE A 8 -3.47 -3.76 17.02
C ILE A 8 -3.74 -4.98 16.11
N GLY A 9 -3.70 -4.82 14.79
CA GLY A 9 -3.84 -5.92 13.82
C GLY A 9 -5.25 -6.46 13.64
N LEU A 10 -6.28 -5.71 14.05
CA LEU A 10 -7.68 -6.14 13.85
C LEU A 10 -8.14 -5.90 12.41
N PRO A 11 -9.00 -6.79 11.88
CA PRO A 11 -9.59 -6.57 10.57
C PRO A 11 -10.53 -5.37 10.55
N HIS A 12 -10.64 -4.77 9.37
CA HIS A 12 -11.75 -3.90 9.05
C HIS A 12 -12.99 -4.72 8.74
N VAL A 13 -14.12 -4.35 9.34
CA VAL A 13 -15.40 -5.04 9.15
C VAL A 13 -16.30 -4.15 8.30
N LEU A 14 -16.68 -4.64 7.12
CA LEU A 14 -17.65 -3.96 6.25
C LEU A 14 -19.06 -4.07 6.85
N PRO A 15 -20.01 -3.20 6.46
CA PRO A 15 -21.41 -3.30 6.88
C PRO A 15 -22.06 -4.66 6.59
N SER A 16 -21.58 -5.37 5.55
CA SER A 16 -21.99 -6.73 5.19
C SER A 16 -21.46 -7.82 6.14
N GLY A 17 -20.63 -7.48 7.13
CA GLY A 17 -19.97 -8.41 8.04
C GLY A 17 -18.69 -9.04 7.48
N ILE A 18 -18.34 -8.77 6.23
CA ILE A 18 -17.10 -9.23 5.60
C ILE A 18 -15.90 -8.54 6.25
N LYS A 19 -14.83 -9.30 6.49
CA LYS A 19 -13.60 -8.83 7.12
C LYS A 19 -12.48 -8.67 6.08
N ILE A 20 -11.77 -7.56 6.16
CA ILE A 20 -10.55 -7.29 5.39
C ILE A 20 -9.39 -7.18 6.36
N TYR A 21 -8.33 -7.93 6.08
CA TYR A 21 -7.15 -8.08 6.92
C TYR A 21 -5.94 -7.39 6.29
N SER A 22 -5.09 -6.85 7.17
CA SER A 22 -3.69 -6.57 6.82
C SER A 22 -2.92 -7.89 6.99
N PRO A 23 -2.22 -8.38 5.96
CA PRO A 23 -1.49 -9.64 6.05
C PRO A 23 -0.32 -9.53 7.04
N THR A 24 0.00 -10.65 7.70
CA THR A 24 1.19 -10.75 8.54
C THR A 24 2.45 -10.95 7.71
N ILE A 25 3.61 -10.66 8.29
CA ILE A 25 4.89 -10.94 7.64
C ILE A 25 5.04 -12.44 7.36
N ASP A 26 4.59 -13.32 8.26
CA ASP A 26 4.55 -14.77 8.00
C ASP A 26 3.70 -15.11 6.78
N ALA A 27 2.49 -14.55 6.66
CA ALA A 27 1.62 -14.79 5.51
C ALA A 27 2.22 -14.27 4.19
N ILE A 28 2.95 -13.14 4.24
CA ILE A 28 3.68 -12.62 3.08
C ILE A 28 4.86 -13.54 2.74
N ALA A 29 5.59 -14.04 3.73
CA ALA A 29 6.72 -14.93 3.52
C ALA A 29 6.30 -16.28 2.90
N GLU A 30 5.12 -16.80 3.26
CA GLU A 30 4.57 -18.04 2.70
C GLU A 30 4.31 -17.95 1.19
N ILE A 31 3.81 -16.81 0.70
CA ILE A 31 3.54 -16.61 -0.74
C ILE A 31 4.71 -15.94 -1.48
N GLY A 32 5.61 -15.30 -0.75
CA GLY A 32 6.71 -14.49 -1.27
C GLY A 32 6.31 -13.03 -1.53
N GLU A 33 7.26 -12.12 -1.28
CA GLU A 33 7.08 -10.66 -1.43
C GLU A 33 6.63 -10.25 -2.84
N GLY A 34 7.14 -10.92 -3.89
CA GLY A 34 6.73 -10.66 -5.27
C GLY A 34 5.25 -10.97 -5.53
N VAL A 35 4.75 -12.10 -5.00
CA VAL A 35 3.33 -12.49 -5.13
C VAL A 35 2.45 -11.58 -4.29
N TYR A 36 2.89 -11.21 -3.09
CA TYR A 36 2.20 -10.22 -2.26
C TYR A 36 2.06 -8.88 -2.99
N ASN A 37 3.13 -8.36 -3.60
CA ASN A 37 3.09 -7.11 -4.36
C ASN A 37 2.15 -7.20 -5.57
N LEU A 38 2.10 -8.36 -6.24
CA LEU A 38 1.12 -8.62 -7.30
C LEU A 38 -0.31 -8.60 -6.75
N TYR A 39 -0.59 -9.31 -5.65
CA TYR A 39 -1.91 -9.33 -5.02
C TYR A 39 -2.35 -7.95 -4.57
N LEU A 40 -1.44 -7.17 -3.97
CA LEU A 40 -1.72 -5.80 -3.58
C LEU A 40 -2.04 -4.93 -4.80
N SER A 41 -1.29 -5.05 -5.90
CA SER A 41 -1.55 -4.34 -7.15
C SER A 41 -2.92 -4.68 -7.74
N LEU A 42 -3.28 -5.97 -7.77
CA LEU A 42 -4.57 -6.45 -8.30
C LEU A 42 -5.75 -6.05 -7.41
N ALA A 43 -5.68 -6.27 -6.10
CA ALA A 43 -6.76 -5.99 -5.17
C ALA A 43 -7.03 -4.49 -4.99
N THR A 44 -5.99 -3.66 -5.18
CA THR A 44 -6.11 -2.19 -5.15
C THR A 44 -6.28 -1.59 -6.55
N PHE A 45 -6.24 -2.46 -7.55
CA PHE A 45 -6.38 -2.24 -8.98
C PHE A 45 -5.84 -0.88 -9.42
N ASN A 46 -4.53 -0.72 -9.27
CA ASN A 46 -3.85 0.43 -9.85
C ASN A 46 -3.77 0.24 -11.36
N LYS A 47 -4.81 0.68 -12.08
CA LYS A 47 -4.92 0.62 -13.54
C LYS A 47 -3.65 1.07 -14.24
N TYR A 48 -3.05 2.18 -13.81
CA TYR A 48 -1.78 2.65 -14.36
C TYR A 48 -0.65 1.64 -14.14
N ASP A 49 -0.48 1.12 -12.92
CA ASP A 49 0.58 0.15 -12.64
C ASP A 49 0.35 -1.20 -13.32
N ILE A 50 -0.88 -1.72 -13.32
CA ILE A 50 -1.25 -2.97 -14.00
C ILE A 50 -1.00 -2.83 -15.50
N VAL A 51 -1.46 -1.74 -16.11
CA VAL A 51 -1.31 -1.51 -17.53
C VAL A 51 0.15 -1.30 -17.90
N THR A 52 0.89 -0.46 -17.17
CA THR A 52 2.31 -0.20 -17.47
C THR A 52 3.25 -1.36 -17.15
N SER A 53 2.91 -2.20 -16.17
CA SER A 53 3.72 -3.38 -15.83
C SER A 53 3.48 -4.55 -16.77
N LEU A 54 2.25 -4.73 -17.26
CA LEU A 54 1.89 -5.85 -18.14
C LEU A 54 1.99 -5.51 -19.62
N PHE A 55 1.74 -4.26 -19.99
CA PHE A 55 1.69 -3.79 -21.37
C PHE A 55 2.67 -2.63 -21.55
N LYS A 56 3.58 -2.74 -22.52
CA LYS A 56 4.50 -1.65 -22.91
C LYS A 56 3.76 -0.61 -23.75
N LEU A 57 2.79 0.07 -23.15
CA LEU A 57 1.96 1.04 -23.84
C LEU A 57 2.65 2.39 -23.97
N SER A 58 2.32 3.09 -25.06
CA SER A 58 2.65 4.49 -25.25
C SER A 58 1.81 5.40 -24.33
N PRO A 59 2.28 6.61 -24.00
CA PRO A 59 1.52 7.60 -23.24
C PRO A 59 0.14 7.92 -23.85
N GLU A 60 0.01 7.82 -25.18
CA GLU A 60 -1.23 8.03 -25.91
C GLU A 60 -2.25 6.91 -25.64
N GLU A 61 -1.82 5.65 -25.68
CA GLU A 61 -2.67 4.49 -25.38
C GLU A 61 -3.12 4.47 -23.92
N LEU A 62 -2.25 4.90 -23.00
CA LEU A 62 -2.58 5.07 -21.58
C LEU A 62 -3.69 6.10 -21.34
N SER A 63 -3.69 7.20 -22.09
CA SER A 63 -4.72 8.25 -21.97
C SER A 63 -6.09 7.78 -22.45
N GLU A 64 -6.14 6.95 -23.51
CA GLU A 64 -7.39 6.34 -23.97
C GLU A 64 -7.91 5.30 -22.97
N ILE A 65 -7.02 4.46 -22.41
CA ILE A 65 -7.40 3.46 -21.41
C ILE A 65 -7.98 4.11 -20.15
N ASN A 66 -7.44 5.24 -19.70
CA ASN A 66 -7.95 5.97 -18.53
C ASN A 66 -9.38 6.51 -18.68
N LYS A 67 -9.96 6.55 -19.89
CA LYS A 67 -11.35 6.95 -20.09
C LYS A 67 -12.35 5.86 -19.71
N PHE A 68 -11.94 4.59 -19.71
CA PHE A 68 -12.77 3.48 -19.28
C PHE A 68 -12.95 3.47 -17.77
N ASP A 69 -14.09 3.00 -17.29
CA ASP A 69 -14.29 2.77 -15.87
C ASP A 69 -13.26 1.74 -15.35
N ASP A 70 -12.73 1.99 -14.16
CA ASP A 70 -11.69 1.14 -13.56
C ASP A 70 -12.24 -0.28 -13.31
N TYR A 71 -13.48 -0.40 -12.86
CA TYR A 71 -14.05 -1.70 -12.55
C TYR A 71 -14.40 -2.49 -13.82
N GLU A 72 -14.95 -1.85 -14.85
CA GLU A 72 -15.19 -2.49 -16.14
C GLU A 72 -13.89 -3.00 -16.79
N PHE A 73 -12.80 -2.24 -16.65
CA PHE A 73 -11.48 -2.66 -17.12
C PHE A 73 -10.96 -3.86 -16.29
N LEU A 74 -11.16 -3.86 -14.97
CA LEU A 74 -10.76 -4.95 -14.08
C LEU A 74 -11.40 -6.28 -14.51
N ILE A 75 -12.72 -6.27 -14.69
CA ILE A 75 -13.48 -7.50 -14.95
C ILE A 75 -13.39 -8.00 -16.40
N SER A 76 -12.94 -7.15 -17.33
CA SER A 76 -12.67 -7.56 -18.72
C SER A 76 -11.27 -8.14 -18.93
N THR A 77 -10.41 -8.09 -17.91
CA THR A 77 -9.04 -8.59 -17.98
C THR A 77 -9.00 -10.10 -17.75
N PRO A 78 -8.11 -10.87 -18.44
CA PRO A 78 -7.95 -12.32 -18.21
C PRO A 78 -7.42 -12.71 -16.82
N LEU A 79 -7.14 -11.72 -15.95
CA LEU A 79 -6.57 -11.88 -14.61
C LEU A 79 -7.62 -12.13 -13.52
N LEU A 80 -8.88 -12.42 -13.90
CA LEU A 80 -9.96 -12.67 -12.94
C LEU A 80 -9.59 -13.72 -11.87
N PRO A 81 -8.98 -14.87 -12.20
CA PRO A 81 -8.56 -15.85 -11.19
C PRO A 81 -7.52 -15.30 -10.21
N GLU A 82 -6.56 -14.51 -10.70
CA GLU A 82 -5.53 -13.88 -9.87
C GLU A 82 -6.13 -12.79 -8.96
N ILE A 83 -7.14 -12.06 -9.44
CA ILE A 83 -7.89 -11.08 -8.65
C ILE A 83 -8.70 -11.80 -7.56
N GLU A 84 -9.36 -12.92 -7.87
CA GLU A 84 -10.04 -13.75 -6.87
C GLU A 84 -9.07 -14.22 -5.79
N ASN A 85 -7.88 -14.69 -6.18
CA ASN A 85 -6.84 -15.12 -5.23
C ASN A 85 -6.34 -13.95 -4.37
N ALA A 86 -6.09 -12.79 -4.97
CA ALA A 86 -5.65 -11.59 -4.26
C ALA A 86 -6.70 -11.13 -3.24
N LEU A 87 -7.97 -11.03 -3.64
CA LEU A 87 -9.06 -10.66 -2.75
C LEU A 87 -9.28 -11.73 -1.67
N SER A 88 -9.11 -13.02 -2.00
CA SER A 88 -9.20 -14.11 -1.03
C SER A 88 -8.11 -14.03 0.03
N PHE A 89 -6.90 -13.64 -0.35
CA PHE A 89 -5.78 -13.43 0.56
C PHE A 89 -6.09 -12.34 1.60
N PHE A 90 -6.60 -11.18 1.16
CA PHE A 90 -6.95 -10.08 2.08
C PHE A 90 -8.22 -10.32 2.90
N THR A 91 -9.09 -11.26 2.51
CA THR A 91 -10.33 -11.56 3.25
C THR A 91 -10.26 -12.86 4.03
N GLN A 92 -9.19 -13.64 3.85
CA GLN A 92 -9.01 -14.99 4.41
C GLN A 92 -10.22 -15.89 4.12
N SER A 93 -10.90 -15.63 3.01
CA SER A 93 -12.15 -16.29 2.59
C SER A 93 -12.11 -16.51 1.10
N LYS A 94 -12.74 -17.59 0.62
CA LYS A 94 -12.81 -17.83 -0.82
C LYS A 94 -13.68 -16.78 -1.50
N VAL A 95 -13.08 -16.00 -2.39
CA VAL A 95 -13.74 -15.03 -3.26
C VAL A 95 -13.99 -15.68 -4.63
N VAL A 96 -15.18 -15.47 -5.19
CA VAL A 96 -15.55 -15.99 -6.52
C VAL A 96 -16.23 -14.89 -7.32
N PHE A 97 -15.85 -14.74 -8.58
CA PHE A 97 -16.44 -13.81 -9.53
C PHE A 97 -17.62 -14.46 -10.26
N ARG A 98 -18.80 -13.81 -10.19
CA ARG A 98 -20.04 -14.21 -10.88
C ARG A 98 -20.85 -12.96 -11.17
N ASP A 99 -21.65 -12.97 -12.24
CA ASP A 99 -22.61 -11.89 -12.51
C ASP A 99 -22.02 -10.46 -12.42
N PHE A 100 -20.80 -10.27 -12.92
CA PHE A 100 -20.06 -9.00 -12.88
C PHE A 100 -19.71 -8.48 -11.47
N ALA A 101 -19.73 -9.33 -10.45
CA ALA A 101 -19.38 -9.02 -9.07
C ALA A 101 -18.53 -10.11 -8.41
N PHE A 102 -17.75 -9.73 -7.39
CA PHE A 102 -17.03 -10.68 -6.55
C PHE A 102 -17.83 -10.98 -5.29
N TYR A 103 -17.96 -12.26 -4.98
CA TYR A 103 -18.75 -12.77 -3.87
C TYR A 103 -17.87 -13.47 -2.85
N ILE A 104 -18.26 -13.37 -1.58
CA ILE A 104 -17.80 -14.26 -0.52
C ILE A 104 -19.01 -15.02 -0.03
N ARG A 105 -19.01 -16.34 -0.27
CA ARG A 105 -20.21 -17.18 -0.13
C ARG A 105 -21.33 -16.63 -1.04
N ASP A 106 -22.40 -16.11 -0.46
CA ASP A 106 -23.56 -15.56 -1.19
C ASP A 106 -23.70 -14.03 -1.04
N ASN A 107 -22.76 -13.38 -0.34
CA ASN A 107 -22.77 -11.94 -0.14
C ASN A 107 -21.89 -11.25 -1.19
N ILE A 108 -22.42 -10.19 -1.80
CA ILE A 108 -21.64 -9.32 -2.67
C ILE A 108 -20.53 -8.67 -1.84
N PHE A 109 -19.29 -8.97 -2.21
CA PHE A 109 -18.12 -8.33 -1.65
C PHE A 109 -17.78 -7.10 -2.48
N VAL A 110 -17.38 -7.28 -3.74
CA VAL A 110 -16.96 -6.19 -4.63
C VAL A 110 -17.93 -6.09 -5.80
N SER A 111 -18.36 -4.86 -6.08
CA SER A 111 -19.20 -4.46 -7.20
C SER A 111 -18.70 -3.14 -7.77
N VAL A 112 -19.24 -2.70 -8.92
CA VAL A 112 -18.96 -1.37 -9.50
C VAL A 112 -19.08 -0.25 -8.44
N ALA A 113 -20.12 -0.33 -7.58
CA ALA A 113 -20.39 0.68 -6.57
C ALA A 113 -19.42 0.63 -5.38
N THR A 114 -19.01 -0.56 -4.95
CA THR A 114 -18.20 -0.77 -3.73
C THR A 114 -16.70 -0.90 -3.99
N TYR A 115 -16.30 -1.13 -5.23
CA TYR A 115 -14.93 -1.41 -5.62
C TYR A 115 -13.93 -0.34 -5.17
N ASN A 116 -14.26 0.95 -5.37
CA ASN A 116 -13.37 2.04 -4.96
C ASN A 116 -13.16 2.08 -3.44
N GLU A 117 -14.21 1.81 -2.66
CA GLU A 117 -14.14 1.76 -1.20
C GLU A 117 -13.25 0.60 -0.74
N ILE A 118 -13.47 -0.60 -1.29
CA ILE A 118 -12.72 -1.81 -0.92
C ILE A 118 -11.25 -1.68 -1.33
N SER A 119 -10.98 -1.20 -2.53
CA SER A 119 -9.63 -0.92 -3.02
C SER A 119 -8.90 0.04 -2.09
N ASN A 120 -9.52 1.18 -1.76
CA ASN A 120 -8.94 2.13 -0.80
C ASN A 120 -8.73 1.49 0.55
N LYS A 121 -9.65 0.63 1.01
CA LYS A 121 -9.52 0.00 2.31
C LYS A 121 -8.36 -0.98 2.40
N ILE A 122 -8.14 -1.76 1.35
CA ILE A 122 -6.98 -2.63 1.23
C ILE A 122 -5.70 -1.78 1.21
N ARG A 123 -5.68 -0.65 0.48
CA ARG A 123 -4.51 0.26 0.46
C ARG A 123 -4.16 0.77 1.86
N GLU A 124 -5.15 1.28 2.58
CA GLU A 124 -4.99 1.78 3.95
C GLU A 124 -4.45 0.69 4.89
N LEU A 125 -5.03 -0.52 4.83
CA LEU A 125 -4.60 -1.65 5.65
C LEU A 125 -3.19 -2.16 5.31
N ASN A 126 -2.64 -1.76 4.17
CA ASN A 126 -1.28 -2.11 3.76
C ASN A 126 -0.33 -0.89 3.78
N GLY A 127 -0.73 0.20 4.47
CA GLY A 127 0.10 1.39 4.64
C GLY A 127 0.36 2.20 3.37
N LEU A 128 -0.49 2.04 2.35
CA LEU A 128 -0.44 2.84 1.13
C LEU A 128 -1.31 4.09 1.30
N SER A 129 -0.80 5.23 0.85
CA SER A 129 -1.53 6.50 0.85
C SER A 129 -2.74 6.46 -0.09
N GLU A 130 -3.85 7.10 0.30
CA GLU A 130 -5.12 7.14 -0.47
C GLU A 130 -4.92 7.52 -1.95
N LYS A 131 -5.79 6.95 -2.81
CA LYS A 131 -5.72 7.16 -4.26
C LYS A 131 -6.47 8.45 -4.50
N THR A 132 -5.78 9.57 -4.40
CA THR A 132 -6.36 10.83 -4.86
C THR A 132 -6.50 10.72 -6.38
N LYS A 133 -7.74 10.68 -6.88
CA LYS A 133 -8.00 10.82 -8.32
C LYS A 133 -7.36 12.13 -8.77
N LEU A 134 -6.27 12.04 -9.52
CA LEU A 134 -5.57 13.19 -10.05
C LEU A 134 -6.48 13.87 -11.08
N LYS A 135 -7.04 15.02 -10.70
CA LYS A 135 -7.77 15.88 -11.65
C LYS A 135 -6.75 16.70 -12.42
N PHE A 136 -6.47 16.31 -13.65
CA PHE A 136 -5.61 17.09 -14.53
C PHE A 136 -6.39 18.26 -15.14
N ARG A 137 -5.76 19.44 -15.16
CA ARG A 137 -6.37 20.66 -15.72
C ARG A 137 -6.50 20.61 -17.25
N ASN A 138 -5.65 19.83 -17.92
CA ASN A 138 -5.66 19.64 -19.36
C ASN A 138 -4.96 18.32 -19.76
N ALA A 139 -5.24 17.84 -20.97
CA ALA A 139 -4.65 16.61 -21.53
C ALA A 139 -3.12 16.69 -21.71
N ARG A 140 -2.54 17.91 -21.68
CA ARG A 140 -1.09 18.12 -21.69
C ARG A 140 -0.47 17.86 -20.31
N ALA A 141 -1.08 18.36 -19.23
CA ALA A 141 -0.61 18.09 -17.87
C ALA A 141 -0.73 16.62 -17.49
N GLU A 142 -1.76 15.93 -18.00
CA GLU A 142 -1.89 14.49 -17.86
C GLU A 142 -0.74 13.75 -18.56
N ARG A 143 -0.44 14.09 -19.81
CA ARG A 143 0.69 13.53 -20.56
C ARG A 143 2.04 13.80 -19.89
N ASP A 144 2.27 15.03 -19.45
CA ASP A 144 3.50 15.42 -18.77
C ASP A 144 3.66 14.69 -17.42
N TYR A 145 2.57 14.48 -16.68
CA TYR A 145 2.56 13.68 -15.45
C TYR A 145 2.98 12.23 -15.71
N TYR A 146 2.37 11.56 -16.70
CA TYR A 146 2.70 10.17 -17.00
C TYR A 146 4.11 10.02 -17.56
N ARG A 147 4.57 10.98 -18.37
CA ARG A 147 5.96 11.03 -18.85
C ARG A 147 6.95 11.19 -17.69
N LEU A 148 6.65 12.02 -16.69
CA LEU A 148 7.47 12.16 -15.48
C LEU A 148 7.44 10.89 -14.61
N GLN A 149 6.32 10.19 -14.53
CA GLN A 149 6.20 8.90 -13.84
C GLN A 149 7.06 7.82 -14.50
N GLU A 150 7.03 7.71 -15.83
CA GLU A 150 7.89 6.77 -16.57
C GLU A 150 9.37 7.08 -16.39
N LEU A 151 9.75 8.37 -16.41
CA LEU A 151 11.13 8.78 -16.12
C LEU A 151 11.52 8.40 -14.69
N ARG A 152 10.65 8.66 -13.69
CA ARG A 152 10.89 8.21 -12.32
C ARG A 152 11.06 6.70 -12.21
N LYS A 153 10.24 5.89 -12.89
CA LYS A 153 10.39 4.43 -12.93
C LYS A 153 11.71 3.99 -13.58
N LYS A 154 12.19 4.70 -14.60
CA LYS A 154 13.47 4.42 -15.27
C LYS A 154 14.71 4.82 -14.45
N TYR A 155 14.59 5.86 -13.62
CA TYR A 155 15.70 6.38 -12.80
C TYR A 155 15.68 5.93 -11.33
N ASN A 156 14.61 5.26 -10.86
CA ASN A 156 14.60 4.57 -9.57
C ASN A 156 15.34 3.23 -9.70
N THR A 157 16.65 3.28 -9.77
CA THR A 157 17.53 2.11 -9.69
C THR A 157 17.92 1.87 -8.23
N ASP A 158 17.44 0.75 -7.68
CA ASP A 158 18.01 -0.10 -6.62
C ASP A 158 18.16 0.38 -5.17
N ASP A 159 17.85 1.62 -4.80
CA ASP A 159 18.07 2.09 -3.40
C ASP A 159 16.80 2.12 -2.53
N THR A 160 15.78 1.35 -2.88
CA THR A 160 14.58 1.19 -2.03
C THR A 160 14.77 0.04 -1.05
N LEU A 161 14.72 0.35 0.24
CA LEU A 161 14.69 -0.65 1.33
C LEU A 161 13.64 -1.74 1.04
N SER A 162 14.08 -2.99 1.01
CA SER A 162 13.17 -4.13 0.85
C SER A 162 12.39 -4.40 2.14
N LEU A 163 11.29 -5.16 2.05
CA LEU A 163 10.55 -5.57 3.25
C LEU A 163 11.45 -6.31 4.26
N LYS A 164 12.35 -7.18 3.76
CA LYS A 164 13.35 -7.87 4.57
C LYS A 164 14.25 -6.89 5.32
N ASP A 165 14.72 -5.83 4.66
CA ASP A 165 15.61 -4.85 5.28
C ASP A 165 14.88 -4.05 6.37
N MET A 166 13.64 -3.65 6.13
CA MET A 166 12.80 -3.01 7.15
C MET A 166 12.61 -3.92 8.36
N CYS A 167 12.32 -5.20 8.13
CA CYS A 167 12.20 -6.19 9.19
C CYS A 167 13.52 -6.34 9.99
N SER A 168 14.65 -6.43 9.29
CA SER A 168 15.98 -6.51 9.90
C SER A 168 16.28 -5.28 10.77
N ILE A 169 16.00 -4.07 10.27
CA ILE A 169 16.19 -2.82 11.00
C ILE A 169 15.34 -2.80 12.27
N LEU A 170 14.07 -3.19 12.18
CA LEU A 170 13.18 -3.25 13.34
C LEU A 170 13.65 -4.25 14.40
N CYS A 171 14.12 -5.42 13.99
CA CYS A 171 14.66 -6.43 14.91
C CYS A 171 15.94 -5.98 15.64
N ASN A 172 16.71 -5.07 15.03
CA ASN A 172 17.95 -4.54 15.62
C ASN A 172 17.72 -3.22 16.39
N ALA A 173 16.52 -2.65 16.35
CA ALA A 173 16.25 -1.38 16.99
C ALA A 173 16.08 -1.52 18.50
N GLU A 174 16.78 -0.67 19.26
CA GLU A 174 16.77 -0.71 20.71
C GLU A 174 15.40 -0.31 21.31
N GLY A 175 14.91 -1.12 22.24
CA GLY A 175 13.79 -0.77 23.12
C GLY A 175 12.38 -0.87 22.51
N ASN A 176 12.22 -1.54 21.35
CA ASN A 176 10.90 -1.78 20.76
C ASN A 176 10.31 -3.17 21.06
N GLY A 177 11.12 -4.11 21.57
CA GLY A 177 10.70 -5.50 21.86
C GLY A 177 10.42 -6.35 20.61
N ILE A 178 10.68 -5.83 19.40
CA ILE A 178 10.54 -6.57 18.14
C ILE A 178 11.84 -7.33 17.89
N ASN A 179 11.74 -8.61 17.56
CA ASN A 179 12.87 -9.48 17.28
C ASN A 179 12.50 -10.50 16.21
N ILE A 180 13.50 -11.26 15.77
CA ILE A 180 13.34 -12.23 14.68
C ILE A 180 12.27 -13.30 14.95
N PHE A 181 11.97 -13.59 16.22
CA PHE A 181 11.00 -14.62 16.63
C PHE A 181 9.56 -14.11 16.69
N ASN A 182 9.33 -12.79 16.73
CA ASN A 182 7.99 -12.22 16.84
C ASN A 182 7.58 -11.35 15.64
N ILE A 183 8.52 -10.88 14.83
CA ILE A 183 8.23 -9.99 13.70
C ILE A 183 7.30 -10.62 12.66
N GLY A 184 7.37 -11.94 12.49
CA GLY A 184 6.48 -12.71 11.62
C GLY A 184 5.00 -12.51 11.91
N LYS A 185 4.66 -12.31 13.19
CA LYS A 185 3.27 -12.16 13.68
C LYS A 185 2.71 -10.76 13.46
N LEU A 186 3.57 -9.78 13.18
CA LEU A 186 3.13 -8.41 12.93
C LEU A 186 2.49 -8.31 11.55
N THR A 187 1.46 -7.48 11.44
CA THR A 187 0.89 -7.11 10.15
C THR A 187 1.84 -6.18 9.40
N ILE A 188 1.75 -6.15 8.07
CA ILE A 188 2.55 -5.24 7.26
C ILE A 188 2.30 -3.77 7.62
N TYR A 189 1.07 -3.43 8.01
CA TYR A 189 0.74 -2.10 8.54
C TYR A 189 1.54 -1.78 9.81
N GLN A 190 1.58 -2.71 10.77
CA GLN A 190 2.34 -2.54 12.01
C GLN A 190 3.84 -2.37 11.72
N VAL A 191 4.39 -3.15 10.79
CA VAL A 191 5.80 -3.02 10.36
C VAL A 191 6.07 -1.62 9.82
N TYR A 192 5.26 -1.12 8.88
CA TYR A 192 5.44 0.22 8.33
C TYR A 192 5.27 1.32 9.38
N GLU A 193 4.28 1.22 10.25
CA GLU A 193 4.05 2.19 11.33
C GLU A 193 5.22 2.22 12.33
N HIS A 194 5.73 1.05 12.74
CA HIS A 194 6.90 0.97 13.62
C HIS A 194 8.17 1.47 12.93
N PHE A 195 8.33 1.20 11.64
CA PHE A 195 9.48 1.65 10.86
C PHE A 195 9.48 3.18 10.68
N GLU A 196 8.32 3.78 10.43
CA GLU A 196 8.16 5.24 10.37
C GLU A 196 8.48 5.88 11.72
N ARG A 197 7.94 5.34 12.82
CA ARG A 197 8.23 5.83 14.19
C ARG A 197 9.70 5.75 14.54
N LEU A 198 10.37 4.65 14.19
CA LEU A 198 11.81 4.49 14.39
C LEU A 198 12.59 5.54 13.58
N SER A 199 12.20 5.76 12.33
CA SER A 199 12.83 6.75 11.45
C SER A 199 12.72 8.18 12.00
N VAL A 200 11.55 8.55 12.53
CA VAL A 200 11.32 9.85 13.19
C VAL A 200 12.17 9.97 14.46
N LYS A 201 12.19 8.94 15.31
CA LYS A 201 12.99 8.91 16.54
C LYS A 201 14.49 9.04 16.26
N GLU A 202 15.00 8.32 15.26
CA GLU A 202 16.42 8.39 14.87
C GLU A 202 16.79 9.72 14.21
N SER A 203 15.89 10.29 13.41
CA SER A 203 16.06 11.65 12.88
C SER A 203 16.17 12.67 14.01
N HIS A 204 15.23 12.62 14.97
CA HIS A 204 15.25 13.48 16.15
C HIS A 204 16.53 13.30 16.98
N ARG A 205 16.97 12.06 17.23
CA ARG A 205 18.23 11.76 17.96
C ARG A 205 19.46 12.35 17.26
N ARG A 206 19.54 12.26 15.94
CA ARG A 206 20.62 12.88 15.16
C ARG A 206 20.58 14.40 15.27
N MET A 207 19.41 15.00 15.08
CA MET A 207 19.23 16.45 15.15
C MET A 207 19.53 17.02 16.55
N LEU A 208 19.15 16.31 17.61
CA LEU A 208 19.51 16.64 19.00
C LEU A 208 21.02 16.76 19.21
N LYS A 209 21.81 15.79 18.70
CA LYS A 209 23.27 15.83 18.81
C LYS A 209 23.87 17.03 18.08
N VAL A 210 23.36 17.35 16.89
CA VAL A 210 23.80 18.51 16.11
C VAL A 210 23.43 19.83 16.82
N TRP A 211 22.23 19.88 17.41
CA TRP A 211 21.77 21.01 18.21
C TRP A 211 22.62 21.24 19.46
N ALA A 212 22.88 20.18 20.23
CA ALA A 212 23.70 20.24 21.42
C ALA A 212 25.14 20.72 21.13
N ASN A 213 25.64 20.46 19.93
CA ASN A 213 26.96 20.90 19.49
C ASN A 213 26.96 22.33 18.89
N GLY A 214 25.84 23.06 18.92
CA GLY A 214 25.76 24.46 18.50
C GLY A 214 25.80 24.71 16.99
N HIS A 215 25.61 23.68 16.16
CA HIS A 215 25.71 23.80 14.69
C HIS A 215 24.37 24.15 13.99
N LEU A 216 23.29 24.40 14.73
CA LEU A 216 22.00 24.79 14.17
C LEU A 216 21.82 26.31 14.23
N LYS A 217 21.28 26.88 13.14
CA LYS A 217 20.95 28.30 13.05
C LYS A 217 19.94 28.70 14.14
N GLU A 218 20.04 29.94 14.63
CA GLU A 218 19.27 30.47 15.78
C GLU A 218 17.73 30.32 15.64
N ASP A 219 17.21 30.21 14.41
CA ASP A 219 15.77 30.05 14.14
C ASP A 219 15.27 28.60 14.04
N PHE A 220 16.13 27.60 14.24
CA PHE A 220 15.74 26.20 14.05
C PHE A 220 15.01 25.64 15.29
N LYS A 221 13.70 25.42 15.16
CA LYS A 221 12.91 24.67 16.16
C LYS A 221 13.08 23.17 15.95
N LEU A 222 13.70 22.49 16.91
CA LEU A 222 13.75 21.04 16.95
C LEU A 222 12.32 20.49 17.08
N GLN A 223 11.87 19.72 16.08
CA GLN A 223 10.59 19.04 16.16
C GLN A 223 10.69 17.87 17.14
N ASP A 224 9.68 17.72 18.00
CA ASP A 224 9.56 16.55 18.88
C ASP A 224 9.39 15.26 18.06
N TRP A 225 9.78 14.14 18.62
CA TRP A 225 9.58 12.81 18.04
C TRP A 225 8.18 12.25 18.35
N LEU A 226 7.47 12.82 19.34
CA LEU A 226 6.07 12.52 19.66
C LEU A 226 5.10 13.17 18.65
N VAL A 227 5.28 12.86 17.37
CA VAL A 227 4.45 13.36 16.27
C VAL A 227 3.53 12.27 15.71
N LYS A 228 2.44 12.71 15.09
CA LYS A 228 1.54 11.83 14.36
C LYS A 228 2.27 11.25 13.15
N THR A 229 2.25 9.93 13.00
CA THR A 229 2.72 9.23 11.80
C THR A 229 1.88 9.58 10.58
N LYS A 230 2.49 9.50 9.40
CA LYS A 230 1.84 9.84 8.12
C LYS A 230 0.90 8.73 7.65
N LEU A 231 1.14 7.49 8.07
CA LEU A 231 0.21 6.37 7.98
C LEU A 231 -1.07 6.63 8.76
#